data_AF-A0A2C1KYC7-F1
#
_entry.id   AF-A0A2C1KYC7-F1
#
_cell.length_a   1.000
_cell.length_b   1.000
_cell.length_c   1.000
_cell.angle_alpha   90.00
_cell.angle_beta   90.00
_cell.angle_gamma   90.00
#
_symmetry.space_group_name_H-M   'P 1'
#
loop_
_entity.id
_entity.type
_entity.pdbx_description
1 polymer ?
#
loop_
_entity_poly.entity_id
_entity_poly.type
_entity_poly.pdbx_seq_one_letter_code
_entity_poly.pdbx_strand_id
1 'polypeptide(L)' 'MDLHNNMEFELSGNFIPNISNSDKLKIIEISSDSVVIQMNNSKRRGIFPLDSFQYWIKRRSLIYIEQEKKTS' A
#
# COMPACT_ATOMS: atom_id res chain seq x y z
N MET A 1 10.40 -0.70 -8.82
CA MET A 1 9.01 -0.30 -9.12
C MET A 1 8.88 1.11 -8.62
N ASP A 2 8.53 2.04 -9.49
CA ASP A 2 8.27 3.41 -9.10
C ASP A 2 6.87 3.49 -8.48
N LEU A 3 6.77 4.16 -7.34
CA LEU A 3 5.51 4.34 -6.65
C LEU A 3 4.81 5.57 -7.19
N HIS A 4 3.50 5.47 -7.34
CA HIS A 4 2.63 6.54 -7.80
C HIS A 4 1.40 6.65 -6.91
N ASN A 5 0.84 7.86 -6.87
CA ASN A 5 -0.42 8.10 -6.17
C ASN A 5 -1.54 7.26 -6.78
N ASN A 6 -2.52 6.88 -5.96
CA ASN A 6 -3.63 5.99 -6.29
C ASN A 6 -3.29 4.52 -6.57
N MET A 7 -2.04 4.10 -6.40
CA MET A 7 -1.72 2.67 -6.42
C MET A 7 -2.35 1.97 -5.21
N GLU A 8 -2.88 0.76 -5.45
CA GLU A 8 -3.48 -0.08 -4.42
C GLU A 8 -2.61 -1.30 -4.15
N PHE A 9 -2.52 -1.68 -2.88
CA PHE A 9 -1.75 -2.80 -2.41
C PHE A 9 -2.59 -3.63 -1.46
N GLU A 10 -2.46 -4.95 -1.54
CA GLU A 10 -3.00 -5.89 -0.59
C GLU A 10 -1.92 -6.31 0.40
N LEU A 11 -2.31 -6.44 1.66
CA LEU A 11 -1.45 -7.00 2.70
C LEU A 11 -1.45 -8.52 2.57
N SER A 12 -0.27 -9.11 2.41
CA SER A 12 -0.12 -10.56 2.57
C SER A 12 -0.18 -10.89 4.07
N GLY A 13 -0.85 -11.99 4.45
CA GLY A 13 -1.15 -12.37 5.85
C GLY A 13 0.04 -12.58 6.80
N ASN A 14 1.27 -12.33 6.33
CA ASN A 14 2.49 -12.26 7.15
C ASN A 14 2.85 -10.83 7.56
N PHE A 15 1.98 -9.85 7.29
CA PHE A 15 2.29 -8.42 7.45
C PHE A 15 1.59 -7.78 8.65
N ILE A 16 2.40 -7.38 9.64
CA ILE A 16 2.13 -6.59 10.86
C ILE A 16 0.96 -7.10 11.75
N PRO A 17 1.18 -7.41 13.05
CA PRO A 17 0.20 -8.06 13.94
C PRO A 17 -1.12 -7.32 14.26
N ASN A 18 -1.41 -6.18 13.64
CA ASN A 18 -2.52 -5.30 14.04
C ASN A 18 -3.32 -4.69 12.87
N ILE A 19 -3.06 -5.13 11.63
CA ILE A 19 -3.84 -4.71 10.47
C ILE A 19 -4.53 -5.97 9.94
N SER A 20 -5.84 -5.91 9.75
CA SER A 20 -6.65 -7.08 9.38
C SER A 20 -6.16 -7.64 8.05
N ASN A 21 -6.15 -8.98 7.92
CA ASN A 21 -5.73 -9.74 6.73
C ASN A 21 -6.53 -9.43 5.45
N SER A 22 -7.46 -8.47 5.48
CA SER A 22 -8.35 -8.10 4.37
C SER A 22 -8.26 -6.62 3.99
N ASP A 23 -7.34 -5.86 4.58
CA ASP A 23 -7.26 -4.42 4.31
C ASP A 23 -6.42 -4.12 3.07
N LYS A 24 -7.07 -3.54 2.06
CA LYS A 24 -6.39 -2.89 0.93
C LYS A 24 -5.85 -1.54 1.37
N LEU A 25 -4.63 -1.23 0.95
CA LEU A 25 -3.96 0.04 1.16
C LEU A 25 -3.91 0.82 -0.15
N LYS A 26 -4.32 2.09 -0.12
CA LYS A 26 -4.19 3.00 -1.25
C LYS A 26 -3.15 4.06 -0.96
N ILE A 27 -2.19 4.25 -1.85
CA ILE A 27 -1.27 5.39 -1.78
C ILE A 27 -2.05 6.67 -2.07
N ILE A 28 -2.05 7.58 -1.11
CA ILE A 28 -2.66 8.91 -1.26
C ILE A 28 -1.61 9.93 -1.67
N GLU A 29 -0.41 9.83 -1.08
CA GLU A 29 0.66 10.79 -1.28
C GLU A 29 2.02 10.11 -1.12
N ILE A 30 2.98 10.54 -1.92
CA ILE A 30 4.37 10.12 -1.84
C ILE A 30 5.21 11.38 -1.67
N SER A 31 6.03 11.37 -0.63
CA SER A 31 7.08 12.35 -0.38
C SER A 31 8.46 11.73 -0.66
N SER A 32 9.52 12.55 -0.60
CA SER A 32 10.91 12.08 -0.76
C SER A 32 11.24 10.89 0.14
N ASP A 33 10.75 10.90 1.39
CA ASP A 33 11.17 9.94 2.42
C ASP A 33 10.02 9.13 3.01
N SER A 34 8.78 9.39 2.60
CA SER A 34 7.61 8.74 3.17
C SER A 34 6.48 8.50 2.17
N VAL A 35 5.64 7.52 2.48
CA VAL A 35 4.44 7.17 1.74
C VAL A 35 3.25 7.26 2.69
N VAL A 36 2.25 8.05 2.30
CA VAL A 36 0.98 8.16 3.00
C VAL A 36 0.00 7.20 2.35
N ILE A 37 -0.51 6.27 3.15
CA ILE A 37 -1.50 5.28 2.73
C ILE A 37 -2.81 5.47 3.46
N GLN A 38 -3.90 5.08 2.81
CA GLN A 38 -5.22 5.00 3.40
C GLN A 38 -5.74 3.56 3.33
N MET A 39 -6.30 3.07 4.43
CA MET A 39 -6.95 1.76 4.47
C MET A 39 -8.35 1.85 3.87
N ASN A 40 -8.74 0.89 3.03
CA ASN A 40 -10.01 0.95 2.30
C ASN A 40 -11.26 1.00 3.23
N ASN A 41 -11.19 0.36 4.40
CA ASN A 41 -12.28 0.34 5.38
C ASN A 41 -12.22 1.48 6.40
N SER A 42 -11.31 2.45 6.22
CA SER A 42 -11.09 3.49 7.23
C SER A 42 -10.72 4.85 6.64
N LYS A 43 -11.19 5.93 7.29
CA LYS A 43 -10.62 7.27 7.08
C LYS A 43 -9.22 7.41 7.70
N ARG A 44 -8.72 6.37 8.39
CA ARG A 44 -7.38 6.35 8.96
C ARG A 44 -6.32 6.36 7.85
N ARG A 45 -5.35 7.25 8.04
CA ARG A 45 -4.15 7.35 7.22
C ARG A 45 -2.97 6.79 8.01
N GLY A 46 -2.14 6.01 7.35
CA GLY A 46 -0.84 5.58 7.85
C GLY A 46 0.26 6.34 7.12
N ILE A 47 1.34 6.65 7.81
CA ILE A 47 2.55 7.20 7.20
C ILE A 47 3.65 6.17 7.43
N PHE A 48 4.30 5.77 6.37
CA PHE A 48 5.40 4.81 6.42
C PHE A 48 6.64 5.40 5.74
N PRO A 49 7.86 5.08 6.24
CA PRO A 49 9.09 5.40 5.53
C PRO A 49 9.09 4.77 4.14
N LEU A 50 9.52 5.52 3.13
CA LEU A 50 9.56 5.06 1.74
C LEU A 50 10.36 3.75 1.60
N ASP A 51 11.52 3.70 2.23
CA ASP A 51 12.40 2.53 2.19
C ASP A 51 11.74 1.27 2.79
N SER A 52 11.02 1.45 3.90
CA SER A 52 10.28 0.37 4.54
C SER A 52 9.15 -0.12 3.64
N PHE A 53 8.42 0.80 3.02
CA PHE A 53 7.33 0.48 2.11
C PHE A 53 7.84 -0.30 0.88
N GLN A 54 8.93 0.17 0.27
CA GLN A 54 9.57 -0.54 -0.83
C GLN A 54 10.12 -1.91 -0.41
N TYR A 55 10.68 -2.03 0.79
CA TYR A 55 11.14 -3.31 1.32
C TYR A 55 10.00 -4.33 1.44
N TRP A 56 8.83 -3.91 1.91
CA TRP A 56 7.66 -4.79 2.03
C TRP A 56 7.09 -5.23 0.68
N ILE A 57 7.16 -4.36 -0.34
CA ILE A 57 6.84 -4.75 -1.72
C ILE A 57 7.84 -5.81 -2.21
N LYS A 58 9.14 -5.58 -2.02
CA LYS A 58 10.20 -6.55 -2.40
C LYS A 58 10.04 -7.89 -1.71
N ARG A 59 9.58 -7.91 -0.45
CA ARG A 59 9.33 -9.12 0.34
C ARG A 59 7.99 -9.79 0.04
N ARG A 60 7.21 -9.29 -0.93
CA ARG A 60 5.83 -9.75 -1.23
C ARG A 60 4.88 -9.66 -0.03
N SER A 61 5.18 -8.78 0.92
CA SER A 61 4.29 -8.48 2.03
C SER A 61 3.24 -7.44 1.63
N LEU A 62 3.57 -6.56 0.68
CA LEU A 62 2.65 -5.69 -0.03
C LEU A 62 2.56 -6.17 -1.48
N ILE A 63 1.38 -6.63 -1.89
CA ILE A 63 1.13 -7.12 -3.24
C ILE A 63 0.41 -6.02 -3.99
N TYR A 64 1.02 -5.50 -5.05
CA TYR A 64 0.37 -4.51 -5.90
C TYR A 64 -0.88 -5.10 -6.54
N ILE A 65 -2.02 -4.44 -6.38
CA ILE A 65 -3.26 -4.76 -7.07
C ILE A 65 -3.23 -3.96 -8.37
N GLU A 66 -2.97 -4.64 -9.47
CA GLU A 66 -3.13 -4.05 -10.78
C GLU A 66 -4.61 -3.66 -10.93
N GLN A 67 -4.89 -2.36 -10.94
CA GLN A 67 -6.21 -1.90 -11.31
C GLN A 67 -6.37 -2.27 -12.78
N GLU A 68 -7.15 -3.33 -13.06
CA GLU A 68 -7.65 -3.60 -14.39
C GLU A 68 -8.27 -2.30 -14.90
N LYS A 69 -7.55 -1.57 -15.75
CA LYS A 69 -8.14 -0.53 -16.57
C LYS A 69 -9.18 -1.25 -17.42
N LYS A 70 -10.44 -1.23 -16.98
CA LYS A 70 -11.58 -1.42 -17.88
C LYS A 70 -11.48 -0.32 -18.93
N THR A 71 -10.79 -0.62 -20.04
CA THR A 71 -11.06 0.03 -21.31
C THR A 71 -12.47 -0.41 -21.71
N SER A 72 -13.43 0.48 -21.52
CA SER A 72 -14.77 0.41 -22.12
C SER A 72 -14.94 1.60 -23.04
#